data_AF-A0A285GQ43-F1
#
_entry.id   AF-A0A285GQ43-F1
#
_cell.length_a   1.000
_cell.length_b   1.000
_cell.length_c   1.000
_cell.angle_alpha   90.00
_cell.angle_beta   90.00
_cell.angle_gamma   90.00
#
_symmetry.space_group_name_H-M   'P 1'
#
loop_
_entity.id
_entity.type
_entity.pdbx_description
1 polymer ?
#
loop_
_entity_poly.entity_id
_entity_poly.type
_entity_poly.pdbx_seq_one_letter_code
_entity_poly.pdbx_strand_id
1 'polypeptide(L)'
;MTVVPAGDRTALLICDLCGAEDISAQAAPAGDLVWPLVSELGWSGSAFPTGPHRCPRCSTGEIPPAEPPARPRTYGASYTMRELDGVALVTPLTDLDSTLADHLRDDLMQTAAAHPRVVIDLHAVGFIDSAGLGLLVRARQEARQHDSVLDLAAPSRFVRTVLHTMRLDGAFRIFPDQQAALNE
;
A
#
# COMPACT_ATOMS: atom_id res chain seq x y z
N MET A 1 -9.10 -9.42 9.42
CA MET A 1 -10.27 -10.07 10.04
C MET A 1 -11.14 -10.47 8.89
N THR A 2 -11.33 -11.75 8.66
CA THR A 2 -12.45 -12.18 7.80
C THR A 2 -13.66 -12.28 8.71
N VAL A 3 -14.47 -11.23 8.75
CA VAL A 3 -15.80 -11.30 9.37
C VAL A 3 -16.73 -11.93 8.38
N VAL A 4 -17.20 -13.13 8.69
CA VAL A 4 -18.30 -13.72 7.94
C VAL A 4 -19.57 -13.50 8.75
N PRO A 5 -20.60 -12.83 8.18
CA PRO A 5 -21.91 -12.76 8.81
C PRO A 5 -22.44 -14.18 9.02
N ALA A 6 -22.74 -14.53 10.27
CA ALA A 6 -23.29 -15.84 10.63
C ALA A 6 -24.78 -15.74 11.05
N GLY A 7 -25.40 -14.57 10.87
CA GLY A 7 -26.76 -14.23 11.30
C GLY A 7 -26.95 -12.74 11.61
N ASP A 8 -28.16 -12.35 12.05
CA ASP A 8 -28.57 -10.94 12.21
C ASP A 8 -27.72 -10.10 13.18
N ARG A 9 -26.97 -10.75 14.09
CA ARG A 9 -26.10 -10.10 15.08
C ARG A 9 -24.86 -10.93 15.41
N THR A 10 -24.46 -11.83 14.52
CA THR A 10 -23.36 -12.78 14.78
C THR A 10 -22.26 -12.63 13.74
N ALA A 11 -21.03 -12.57 14.23
CA ALA A 11 -19.83 -12.46 13.42
C ALA A 11 -18.90 -13.64 13.73
N LEU A 12 -18.45 -14.33 12.68
CA LEU A 12 -17.37 -15.29 12.79
C LEU A 12 -16.03 -14.55 12.79
N LEU A 13 -15.24 -14.77 13.83
CA LEU A 13 -13.86 -14.31 13.96
C LEU A 13 -12.93 -15.45 13.57
N ILE A 14 -11.93 -15.18 12.72
CA ILE A 14 -10.91 -16.17 12.34
C ILE A 14 -9.53 -15.57 12.64
N CYS A 15 -8.69 -16.31 13.36
CA CYS A 15 -7.31 -15.90 13.65
C CYS A 15 -6.39 -16.05 12.44
N ASP A 16 -5.70 -14.98 12.07
CA ASP A 16 -4.78 -14.94 10.92
C ASP A 16 -3.46 -15.71 11.13
N LEU A 17 -3.21 -16.23 12.35
CA LEU A 17 -2.02 -17.03 12.67
C LEU A 17 -2.30 -18.53 12.79
N CYS A 18 -3.31 -18.92 13.57
CA CYS A 18 -3.58 -20.32 13.89
C CYS A 18 -4.90 -20.84 13.30
N GLY A 19 -5.70 -19.98 12.68
CA GLY A 19 -7.00 -20.36 12.11
C GLY A 19 -8.10 -20.62 13.15
N ALA A 20 -7.88 -20.32 14.43
CA ALA A 20 -8.91 -20.49 15.45
C ALA A 20 -10.14 -19.62 15.12
N GLU A 21 -11.31 -20.26 15.19
CA GLU A 21 -12.61 -19.65 14.92
C GLU A 21 -13.33 -19.34 16.23
N ASP A 22 -13.97 -18.17 16.31
CA ASP A 22 -14.81 -17.80 17.45
C ASP A 22 -16.07 -17.08 16.96
N ILE A 23 -17.23 -17.50 17.45
CA ILE A 23 -18.53 -16.94 17.05
C ILE A 23 -18.93 -15.93 18.11
N SER A 24 -18.79 -14.64 17.79
CA SER A 24 -19.22 -13.58 18.69
C SER A 24 -20.71 -13.27 18.50
N ALA A 25 -21.46 -13.28 19.61
CA ALA A 25 -22.90 -13.06 19.66
C ALA A 25 -23.33 -11.57 19.50
N GLN A 26 -22.39 -10.65 19.37
CA GLN A 26 -22.65 -9.21 19.34
C GLN A 26 -21.92 -8.53 18.16
N ALA A 27 -22.31 -8.84 16.94
CA ALA A 27 -21.98 -8.00 15.80
C ALA A 27 -22.92 -6.79 15.79
N ALA A 28 -22.36 -5.58 15.87
CA ALA A 28 -23.08 -4.39 15.41
C ALA A 28 -23.36 -4.54 13.90
N PRO A 29 -24.48 -4.01 13.38
CA PRO A 29 -24.81 -4.13 11.96
C PRO A 29 -23.64 -3.64 11.10
N ALA A 30 -23.41 -4.35 9.98
CA ALA A 30 -22.28 -4.16 9.07
C ALA A 30 -22.18 -2.70 8.61
N GLY A 31 -21.41 -1.90 9.33
CA GLY A 31 -21.34 -0.47 9.11
C GLY A 31 -20.43 0.23 10.09
N ASP A 32 -20.60 0.01 11.40
CA ASP A 32 -19.87 0.84 12.37
C ASP A 32 -19.59 0.08 13.69
N LEU A 33 -18.31 0.17 14.11
CA LEU A 33 -17.83 -0.09 15.48
C LEU A 33 -17.77 -1.55 15.97
N VAL A 34 -17.01 -2.40 15.26
CA VAL A 34 -16.63 -3.74 15.76
C VAL A 34 -15.51 -3.66 16.81
N TRP A 35 -14.66 -2.64 16.75
CA TRP A 35 -13.40 -2.59 17.51
C TRP A 35 -13.53 -2.44 19.04
N PRO A 36 -14.41 -1.55 19.59
CA PRO A 36 -14.53 -1.40 21.04
C PRO A 36 -14.93 -2.71 21.74
N LEU A 37 -15.84 -3.47 21.12
CA LEU A 37 -16.34 -4.74 21.66
C LEU A 37 -15.31 -5.88 21.58
N VAL A 38 -14.48 -5.90 20.54
CA VAL A 38 -13.44 -6.93 20.35
C VAL A 38 -12.25 -6.73 21.29
N SER A 39 -11.91 -5.48 21.62
CA SER A 39 -10.89 -5.16 22.62
C SER A 39 -11.30 -5.63 24.03
N GLU A 40 -12.58 -5.55 24.39
CA GLU A 40 -13.09 -6.01 25.69
C GLU A 40 -13.00 -7.54 25.86
N LEU A 41 -12.95 -8.29 24.75
CA LEU A 41 -12.79 -9.75 24.74
C LEU A 41 -11.32 -10.23 24.68
N GLY A 42 -10.35 -9.31 24.82
CA GLY A 42 -8.92 -9.65 24.89
C GLY A 42 -8.22 -9.94 23.55
N TRP A 43 -8.84 -9.54 22.43
CA TRP A 43 -8.25 -9.65 21.09
C TRP A 43 -7.35 -8.44 20.77
N SER A 44 -6.29 -8.67 19.97
CA SER A 44 -5.35 -7.63 19.53
C SER A 44 -5.20 -7.63 18.01
N GLY A 45 -5.01 -6.44 17.39
CA GLY A 45 -5.01 -6.30 15.93
C GLY A 45 -5.33 -4.89 15.40
N SER A 46 -5.61 -4.79 14.10
CA SER A 46 -6.00 -3.55 13.41
C SER A 46 -7.50 -3.27 13.57
N ALA A 47 -7.88 -2.00 13.71
CA ALA A 47 -9.29 -1.58 13.74
C ALA A 47 -9.97 -1.63 12.35
N PHE A 48 -9.20 -1.87 11.29
CA PHE A 48 -9.68 -1.97 9.92
C PHE A 48 -9.84 -3.44 9.48
N PRO A 49 -10.75 -3.74 8.52
CA PRO A 49 -10.95 -5.11 7.99
C PRO A 49 -9.65 -5.74 7.46
N THR A 50 -8.72 -4.89 7.06
CA THR A 50 -7.40 -5.23 6.54
C THR A 50 -6.33 -5.05 7.63
N GLY A 51 -5.77 -6.18 8.08
CA GLY A 51 -4.69 -6.26 9.07
C GLY A 51 -4.68 -7.63 9.76
N PRO A 52 -3.59 -8.03 10.43
CA PRO A 52 -3.53 -9.31 11.15
C PRO A 52 -4.32 -9.27 12.46
N HIS A 53 -5.12 -10.30 12.73
CA HIS A 53 -5.96 -10.47 13.92
C HIS A 53 -5.58 -11.78 14.63
N ARG A 54 -5.30 -11.68 15.94
CA ARG A 54 -4.79 -12.81 16.73
C ARG A 54 -5.71 -13.10 17.89
N CYS A 55 -6.03 -14.38 18.08
CA CYS A 55 -6.82 -14.83 19.23
C CYS A 55 -6.02 -14.66 20.55
N PRO A 56 -6.67 -14.71 21.73
CA PRO A 56 -6.03 -14.51 23.04
C PRO A 56 -4.82 -15.42 23.33
N ARG A 57 -4.75 -16.59 22.69
CA ARG A 57 -3.60 -17.51 22.79
C ARG A 57 -2.43 -17.10 21.89
N CYS A 58 -2.73 -16.53 20.73
CA CYS A 58 -1.73 -16.06 19.79
C CYS A 58 -1.24 -14.63 20.10
N SER A 59 -1.91 -13.92 21.02
CA SER A 59 -1.51 -12.60 21.52
C SER A 59 -0.61 -12.65 22.76
N THR A 60 -0.53 -13.79 23.44
CA THR A 60 0.27 -14.00 24.67
C THR A 60 1.66 -14.57 24.42
N GLY A 61 2.00 -14.91 23.17
CA GLY A 61 3.38 -15.19 22.78
C GLY A 61 4.15 -13.88 22.69
N GLU A 62 5.20 -13.77 23.51
CA GLU A 62 6.11 -12.62 23.60
C GLU A 62 6.41 -12.09 22.19
N ILE A 63 5.91 -10.89 21.91
CA ILE A 63 6.22 -10.16 20.69
C ILE A 63 7.73 -9.87 20.80
N PRO A 64 8.63 -10.50 20.00
CA PRO A 64 9.95 -9.91 19.87
C PRO A 64 9.69 -8.46 19.47
N PRO A 65 10.29 -7.46 20.15
CA PRO A 65 10.00 -6.06 19.89
C PRO A 65 10.00 -5.90 18.39
N ALA A 66 8.88 -5.41 17.84
CA ALA A 66 8.80 -5.21 16.39
C ALA A 66 10.07 -4.45 16.05
N GLU A 67 10.99 -5.10 15.34
CA GLU A 67 12.12 -4.39 14.78
C GLU A 67 11.43 -3.24 14.04
N PRO A 68 11.68 -1.96 14.41
CA PRO A 68 11.19 -0.87 13.58
C PRO A 68 11.64 -1.26 12.18
N PRO A 69 10.72 -1.34 11.18
CA PRO A 69 10.98 -2.03 9.91
C PRO A 69 12.38 -1.64 9.51
N ALA A 70 13.30 -2.60 9.58
CA ALA A 70 14.71 -2.28 9.58
C ALA A 70 14.91 -1.41 8.36
N ARG A 71 15.20 -0.11 8.57
CA ARG A 71 15.37 0.81 7.45
C ARG A 71 16.26 0.07 6.48
N PRO A 72 15.81 -0.24 5.25
CA PRO A 72 16.61 -1.07 4.37
C PRO A 72 17.97 -0.41 4.30
N ARG A 73 19.00 -1.16 4.71
CA ARG A 73 20.37 -0.64 4.68
C ARG A 73 20.71 -0.42 3.22
N THR A 74 20.52 0.80 2.75
CA THR A 74 20.77 1.21 1.37
C THR A 74 22.28 1.23 1.15
N TYR A 75 22.81 0.10 0.69
CA TYR A 75 24.10 0.04 0.02
C TYR A 75 23.81 -0.22 -1.47
N GLY A 76 23.45 0.86 -2.19
CA GLY A 76 23.08 0.82 -3.61
C GLY A 76 22.26 2.04 -4.04
N ALA A 77 22.03 2.18 -5.36
CA ALA A 77 21.08 3.17 -5.89
C ALA A 77 19.67 2.88 -5.37
N SER A 78 18.96 3.90 -4.89
CA SER A 78 17.60 3.76 -4.33
C SER A 78 16.50 3.72 -5.40
N TYR A 79 16.83 4.08 -6.64
CA TYR A 79 15.98 3.95 -7.82
C TYR A 79 16.83 3.84 -9.09
N THR A 80 16.20 3.47 -10.21
CA THR A 80 16.80 3.54 -11.56
C THR A 80 15.88 4.27 -12.51
N MET A 81 16.45 4.80 -13.59
CA MET A 81 15.71 5.45 -14.67
C MET A 81 16.22 4.94 -16.01
N ARG A 82 15.28 4.64 -16.92
CA ARG A 82 15.57 4.21 -18.28
C ARG A 82 14.59 4.85 -19.24
N GLU A 83 15.03 5.14 -20.44
CA GLU A 83 14.15 5.54 -21.54
C GLU A 83 13.97 4.35 -22.48
N LEU A 84 12.72 4.06 -22.82
CA LEU A 84 12.33 2.96 -23.71
C LEU A 84 11.27 3.49 -24.67
N ASP A 85 11.60 3.60 -25.95
CA ASP A 85 10.66 4.01 -27.01
C ASP A 85 9.90 5.32 -26.70
N GLY A 86 10.58 6.31 -26.12
CA GLY A 86 10.00 7.61 -25.74
C GLY A 86 9.22 7.59 -24.42
N VAL A 87 9.14 6.45 -23.73
CA VAL A 87 8.59 6.31 -22.38
C VAL A 87 9.73 6.34 -21.36
N ALA A 88 9.61 7.20 -20.36
CA ALA A 88 10.51 7.16 -19.22
C ALA A 88 10.01 6.13 -18.19
N LEU A 89 10.85 5.13 -17.92
CA LEU A 89 10.62 4.13 -16.89
C LEU A 89 11.44 4.50 -15.65
N VAL A 90 10.74 4.75 -14.55
CA VAL A 90 11.32 5.02 -13.23
C VAL A 90 11.03 3.81 -12.33
N THR A 91 12.07 3.23 -11.73
CA THR A 91 11.92 2.04 -10.88
C THR A 91 12.54 2.32 -9.51
N PRO A 92 11.75 2.75 -8.52
CA PRO A 92 12.10 2.66 -7.10
C PRO A 92 12.60 1.25 -6.74
N LEU A 93 13.73 1.15 -6.05
CA LEU A 93 14.31 -0.12 -5.59
C LEU A 93 14.12 -0.34 -4.08
N THR A 94 13.52 0.64 -3.40
CA THR A 94 13.19 0.60 -1.97
C THR A 94 11.78 1.16 -1.78
N ASP A 95 11.28 1.10 -0.54
CA ASP A 95 10.01 1.70 -0.17
C ASP A 95 9.97 3.20 -0.50
N LEU A 96 8.78 3.68 -0.88
CA LEU A 96 8.52 5.09 -1.15
C LEU A 96 8.22 5.82 0.17
N ASP A 97 9.29 6.10 0.91
CA ASP A 97 9.26 6.90 2.14
C ASP A 97 9.74 8.34 1.89
N SER A 98 9.80 9.16 2.95
CA SER A 98 10.35 10.52 2.87
C SER A 98 11.77 10.59 2.31
N THR A 99 12.63 9.61 2.60
CA THR A 99 14.02 9.62 2.17
C THR A 99 14.09 9.40 0.66
N LEU A 100 13.48 8.33 0.14
CA LEU A 100 13.43 8.12 -1.30
C LEU A 100 12.66 9.25 -2.00
N ALA A 101 11.58 9.76 -1.40
CA ALA A 101 10.82 10.85 -1.99
C ALA A 101 11.62 12.15 -2.16
N ASP A 102 12.56 12.44 -1.25
CA ASP A 102 13.47 13.58 -1.39
C ASP A 102 14.52 13.34 -2.48
N HIS A 103 15.11 12.14 -2.53
CA HIS A 103 16.10 11.78 -3.54
C HIS A 103 15.52 11.74 -4.96
N LEU A 104 14.29 11.24 -5.12
CA LEU A 104 13.65 11.04 -6.42
C LEU A 104 12.94 12.30 -6.94
N ARG A 105 12.73 13.32 -6.09
CA ARG A 105 11.83 14.45 -6.40
C ARG A 105 12.19 15.16 -7.69
N ASP A 106 13.40 15.70 -7.76
CA ASP A 106 13.79 16.60 -8.84
C ASP A 106 13.87 15.85 -10.17
N ASP A 107 14.46 14.65 -10.14
CA ASP A 107 14.53 13.75 -11.30
C ASP A 107 13.15 13.37 -11.82
N LEU A 108 12.21 13.03 -10.93
CA LEU A 108 10.86 12.65 -11.33
C LEU A 108 10.08 13.85 -11.89
N MET A 109 10.21 15.06 -11.33
CA MET A 109 9.57 16.25 -11.89
C MET A 109 10.13 16.57 -13.28
N GLN A 110 11.45 16.56 -13.42
CA GLN A 110 12.12 16.81 -14.70
C GLN A 110 11.70 15.78 -15.75
N THR A 111 11.58 14.52 -15.36
CA THR A 111 11.14 13.43 -16.24
C THR A 111 9.68 13.58 -16.64
N ALA A 112 8.81 13.92 -15.69
CA ALA A 112 7.39 14.18 -15.95
C ALA A 112 7.16 15.35 -16.92
N ALA A 113 8.03 16.36 -16.88
CA ALA A 113 8.00 17.50 -17.79
C ALA A 113 8.61 17.20 -19.17
N ALA A 114 9.63 16.34 -19.23
CA ALA A 114 10.42 16.11 -20.45
C ALA A 114 9.89 14.98 -21.35
N HIS A 115 9.17 14.02 -20.79
CA HIS A 115 8.69 12.86 -21.54
C HIS A 115 7.17 12.88 -21.71
N PRO A 116 6.63 12.47 -22.88
CA PRO A 116 5.19 12.39 -23.11
C PRO A 116 4.51 11.33 -22.24
N ARG A 117 5.28 10.36 -21.73
CA ARG A 117 4.78 9.30 -20.87
C ARG A 117 5.85 8.86 -19.87
N VAL A 118 5.44 8.71 -18.62
CA VAL A 118 6.25 8.21 -17.51
C VAL A 118 5.55 7.01 -16.88
N VAL A 119 6.28 5.91 -16.74
CA VAL A 119 5.82 4.71 -16.02
C VAL A 119 6.66 4.57 -14.76
N ILE A 120 6.00 4.49 -13.60
CA ILE A 120 6.66 4.16 -12.33
C ILE A 120 6.41 2.69 -12.02
N ASP A 121 7.47 1.89 -12.08
CA ASP A 121 7.43 0.48 -11.71
C ASP A 121 7.65 0.30 -10.21
N LEU A 122 6.59 -0.12 -9.52
CA LEU A 122 6.52 -0.25 -8.08
C LEU A 122 6.75 -1.69 -7.60
N HIS A 123 7.29 -2.59 -8.43
CA HIS A 123 7.44 -4.00 -8.06
C HIS A 123 8.28 -4.23 -6.79
N ALA A 124 9.27 -3.37 -6.53
CA ALA A 124 10.14 -3.44 -5.36
C ALA A 124 9.62 -2.61 -4.17
N VAL A 125 8.48 -1.91 -4.31
CA VAL A 125 7.88 -1.05 -3.29
C VAL A 125 6.89 -1.84 -2.46
N GLY A 126 7.31 -2.23 -1.24
CA GLY A 126 6.45 -2.92 -0.28
C GLY A 126 5.57 -1.95 0.51
N PHE A 127 6.07 -0.74 0.75
CA PHE A 127 5.46 0.28 1.59
C PHE A 127 5.53 1.67 0.94
N ILE A 128 4.55 2.51 1.28
CA ILE A 128 4.46 3.91 0.87
C ILE A 128 3.87 4.74 2.02
N ASP A 129 4.52 5.85 2.37
CA ASP A 129 4.02 6.81 3.35
C ASP A 129 3.35 8.03 2.68
N SER A 130 3.02 9.04 3.48
CA SER A 130 2.42 10.29 2.98
C SER A 130 3.36 11.10 2.08
N ALA A 131 4.67 11.03 2.29
CA ALA A 131 5.66 11.73 1.47
C ALA A 131 5.80 11.06 0.09
N GLY A 132 5.90 9.73 0.06
CA GLY A 132 5.88 8.95 -1.17
C GLY A 132 4.60 9.17 -1.97
N LEU A 133 3.45 9.14 -1.30
CA LEU A 133 2.16 9.40 -1.96
C LEU A 133 2.07 10.83 -2.51
N GLY A 134 2.52 11.82 -1.71
CA GLY A 134 2.60 13.21 -2.13
C GLY A 134 3.50 13.43 -3.34
N LEU A 135 4.62 12.71 -3.42
CA LEU A 135 5.50 12.73 -4.59
C LEU A 135 4.77 12.21 -5.84
N LEU A 136 4.10 11.06 -5.78
CA LEU A 136 3.34 10.51 -6.91
C LEU A 136 2.26 11.47 -7.42
N VAL A 137 1.51 12.10 -6.49
CA VAL A 137 0.46 13.07 -6.84
C VAL A 137 1.04 14.31 -7.50
N ARG A 138 2.17 14.83 -6.99
CA ARG A 138 2.87 15.98 -7.58
C ARG A 138 3.41 15.65 -8.97
N ALA A 139 4.06 14.50 -9.14
CA ALA A 139 4.57 14.04 -10.42
C ALA A 139 3.48 13.92 -11.47
N ARG A 140 2.30 13.41 -11.07
CA ARG A 140 1.14 13.35 -11.97
C ARG A 140 0.66 14.75 -12.33
N GLN A 141 0.60 15.66 -11.37
CA GLN A 141 0.16 17.03 -11.64
C GLN A 141 1.13 17.75 -12.59
N GLU A 142 2.43 17.53 -12.42
CA GLU A 142 3.48 18.02 -13.31
C GLU A 142 3.32 17.47 -14.74
N ALA A 143 3.18 16.14 -14.86
CA ALA A 143 2.93 15.49 -16.14
C ALA A 143 1.70 16.08 -16.85
N ARG A 144 0.59 16.26 -16.12
CA ARG A 144 -0.63 16.87 -16.67
C ARG A 144 -0.45 18.32 -17.13
N GLN A 145 0.46 19.08 -16.52
CA GLN A 145 0.76 20.45 -16.96
C GLN A 145 1.54 20.49 -18.27
N HIS A 146 2.22 19.39 -18.60
CA HIS A 146 3.08 19.25 -19.77
C HIS A 146 2.49 18.29 -20.82
N ASP A 147 1.16 18.05 -20.77
CA ASP A 147 0.46 17.10 -21.64
C ASP A 147 1.06 15.67 -21.64
N SER A 148 1.72 15.31 -20.54
CA SER A 148 2.32 14.01 -20.28
C SER A 148 1.41 13.13 -19.42
N VAL A 149 1.58 11.83 -19.55
CA VAL A 149 0.84 10.83 -18.78
C VAL A 149 1.76 10.11 -17.79
N LEU A 150 1.34 10.03 -16.53
CA LEU A 150 2.04 9.26 -15.49
C LEU A 150 1.21 8.03 -15.09
N ASP A 151 1.79 6.86 -15.30
CA ASP A 151 1.19 5.55 -15.04
C ASP A 151 1.97 4.80 -13.94
N LEU A 152 1.28 3.89 -13.24
CA LEU A 152 1.89 3.02 -12.24
C LEU A 152 1.87 1.56 -12.71
N ALA A 153 2.99 0.86 -12.56
CA ALA A 153 3.13 -0.56 -12.86
C ALA A 153 3.44 -1.35 -11.58
N ALA A 154 2.92 -2.58 -11.51
CA ALA A 154 3.22 -3.54 -10.44
C ALA A 154 3.06 -3.06 -8.98
N PRO A 155 2.07 -2.20 -8.60
CA PRO A 155 1.93 -1.86 -7.19
C PRO A 155 1.52 -3.08 -6.37
N SER A 156 2.20 -3.27 -5.23
CA SER A 156 1.87 -4.29 -4.25
C SER A 156 0.43 -4.15 -3.74
N ARG A 157 -0.12 -5.22 -3.16
CA ARG A 157 -1.48 -5.19 -2.58
C ARG A 157 -1.63 -4.08 -1.52
N PHE A 158 -0.59 -3.85 -0.73
CA PHE A 158 -0.57 -2.79 0.27
C PHE A 158 -0.67 -1.41 -0.39
N VAL A 159 0.20 -1.12 -1.37
CA VAL A 159 0.19 0.15 -2.11
C VAL A 159 -1.15 0.39 -2.80
N ARG A 160 -1.74 -0.63 -3.43
CA ARG A 160 -3.10 -0.55 -4.02
C ARG A 160 -4.16 -0.20 -2.98
N THR A 161 -4.10 -0.78 -1.79
CA THR A 161 -5.05 -0.50 -0.70
C THR A 161 -4.91 0.93 -0.18
N VAL A 162 -3.67 1.45 -0.10
CA VAL A 162 -3.40 2.85 0.25
C VAL A 162 -3.98 3.78 -0.79
N LEU A 163 -3.72 3.55 -2.09
CA LEU A 163 -4.29 4.34 -3.18
C LEU A 163 -5.83 4.38 -3.11
N HIS A 164 -6.46 3.23 -2.85
CA HIS A 164 -7.90 3.13 -2.71
C HIS A 164 -8.47 3.89 -1.52
N THR A 165 -7.85 3.71 -0.36
CA THR A 165 -8.27 4.39 0.87
C THR A 165 -8.14 5.91 0.72
N MET A 166 -7.11 6.36 0.01
CA MET A 166 -6.87 7.78 -0.29
C MET A 166 -7.65 8.30 -1.50
N ARG A 167 -8.52 7.48 -2.10
CA ARG A 167 -9.34 7.82 -3.28
C ARG A 167 -8.51 8.26 -4.50
N LEU A 168 -7.35 7.65 -4.68
CA LEU A 168 -6.43 7.88 -5.79
C LEU A 168 -6.55 6.81 -6.90
N ASP A 169 -7.53 5.93 -6.84
CA ASP A 169 -7.75 4.87 -7.84
C ASP A 169 -7.97 5.41 -9.25
N GLY A 170 -8.74 6.50 -9.36
CA GLY A 170 -8.98 7.20 -10.62
C GLY A 170 -7.88 8.21 -10.96
N ALA A 171 -6.86 8.33 -10.10
CA ALA A 171 -5.76 9.24 -10.34
C ALA A 171 -4.75 8.65 -11.32
N PHE A 172 -4.45 7.37 -11.21
CA PHE A 172 -3.42 6.74 -12.03
C PHE A 172 -4.02 5.63 -12.86
N ARG A 173 -3.52 5.43 -14.09
CA ARG A 173 -3.70 4.12 -14.73
C ARG A 173 -2.73 3.17 -14.06
N ILE A 174 -3.25 2.01 -13.64
CA ILE A 174 -2.49 1.02 -12.89
C ILE A 174 -2.42 -0.27 -13.71
N PHE A 175 -1.21 -0.73 -13.97
CA PHE A 175 -0.92 -1.95 -14.71
C PHE A 175 -0.44 -3.08 -13.78
N PRO A 176 -0.71 -4.35 -14.12
CA PRO A 176 -0.26 -5.49 -13.32
C PRO A 176 1.26 -5.62 -13.27
N ASP A 177 1.97 -5.25 -14.34
CA ASP A 177 3.41 -5.33 -14.46
C ASP A 177 3.97 -4.26 -15.43
N GLN A 178 5.30 -4.14 -15.48
CA GLN A 178 6.02 -3.19 -16.34
C GLN A 178 5.73 -3.43 -17.83
N GLN A 179 5.65 -4.69 -18.26
CA GLN A 179 5.49 -5.04 -19.67
C GLN A 179 4.09 -4.64 -20.18
N ALA A 180 3.05 -4.89 -19.38
CA ALA A 180 1.69 -4.46 -19.66
C ALA A 180 1.59 -2.92 -19.75
N ALA A 181 2.31 -2.20 -18.89
CA ALA A 181 2.37 -0.75 -18.98
C ALA A 181 3.04 -0.28 -20.28
N LEU A 182 4.18 -0.86 -20.67
CA LEU A 182 4.93 -0.42 -21.85
C LEU A 182 4.27 -0.75 -23.19
N ASN A 183 3.34 -1.69 -23.24
CA ASN A 183 2.66 -2.12 -24.47
C ASN A 183 1.42 -1.29 -24.86
N GLU A 184 1.08 -0.26 -24.08
CA GLU A 184 -0.07 0.65 -24.30
C GLU A 184 0.35 2.00 -24.87
#